data_AF-A0A9E4KGL0-F1
#
_entry.id   AF-A0A9E4KGL0-F1
#
_cell.length_a   1.000
_cell.length_b   1.000
_cell.length_c   1.000
_cell.angle_alpha   90.00
_cell.angle_beta   90.00
_cell.angle_gamma   90.00
#
_symmetry.space_group_name_H-M   'P 1'
#
loop_
_entity.id
_entity.type
_entity.pdbx_description
1 polymer ?
#
loop_
_entity_poly.entity_id
_entity_poly.type
_entity_poly.pdbx_seq_one_letter_code
_entity_poly.pdbx_strand_id
1 'polypeptide(L)'
;LGDALGALGEMREKEGGALSKDICEHLDTVEKGCGEIRERLPEARRLLTERMRERILEIAQGVDMDEGRLEQEMIYAAERGDISEELSRLDSHVVQFREMLEGEGPIGRKLDFLTQEMNREANTISSK
;
A
#
# COMPACT_ATOMS: atom_id res chain seq x y z
N LEU A 1 -4.14 -26.63 40.33
CA LEU A 1 -4.78 -25.57 39.51
C LEU A 1 -3.83 -24.42 39.23
N GLY A 2 -3.09 -23.91 40.22
CA GLY A 2 -2.06 -22.87 40.03
C GLY A 2 -0.99 -23.24 38.98
N ASP A 3 -0.39 -24.43 39.08
CA ASP A 3 0.67 -24.85 38.14
C ASP A 3 0.18 -24.97 36.69
N ALA A 4 -1.05 -25.47 36.50
CA ALA A 4 -1.67 -25.58 35.17
C ALA A 4 -2.03 -24.21 34.57
N LEU A 5 -2.43 -23.25 35.41
CA LEU A 5 -2.71 -21.87 34.98
C LEU A 5 -1.42 -21.10 34.67
N GLY A 6 -0.35 -21.33 35.43
CA GLY A 6 0.98 -20.77 35.17
C GLY A 6 1.56 -21.26 33.84
N ALA A 7 1.55 -22.58 33.62
CA ALA A 7 2.00 -23.17 32.36
C ALA A 7 1.20 -22.66 31.14
N LEU A 8 -0.10 -22.39 31.30
CA LEU A 8 -0.93 -21.80 30.24
C LEU A 8 -0.53 -20.35 29.94
N GLY A 9 -0.18 -19.56 30.95
CA GLY A 9 0.30 -18.18 30.79
C GLY A 9 1.61 -18.13 30.02
N GLU A 10 2.60 -18.94 30.45
CA GLU A 10 3.91 -19.03 29.79
C GLU A 10 3.79 -19.45 28.32
N MET A 11 2.91 -20.40 28.02
CA MET A 11 2.68 -20.84 26.64
C MET A 11 2.10 -19.71 25.78
N ARG A 12 1.15 -18.94 26.31
CA ARG A 12 0.53 -17.81 25.60
C ARG A 12 1.51 -16.68 25.34
N GLU A 13 2.37 -16.35 26.30
CA GLU A 13 3.40 -15.33 26.12
C GLU A 13 4.40 -15.74 25.04
N LYS A 14 4.82 -17.01 25.05
CA LYS A 14 5.74 -17.54 24.04
C LYS A 14 5.12 -17.52 22.63
N GLU A 15 3.87 -17.95 22.50
CA GLU A 15 3.14 -17.93 21.22
C GLU A 15 2.92 -16.50 20.73
N GLY A 16 2.49 -15.59 21.62
CA GLY A 16 2.29 -14.18 21.29
C GLY A 16 3.57 -13.49 20.84
N GLY A 17 4.70 -13.75 21.50
CA GLY A 17 6.01 -13.23 21.10
C GLY A 17 6.46 -13.73 19.72
N ALA A 18 6.24 -15.01 19.42
CA ALA A 18 6.54 -15.57 18.11
C ALA A 18 5.66 -14.97 17.01
N LEU A 19 4.37 -14.80 17.28
CA LEU A 19 3.42 -14.20 16.33
C LEU A 19 3.71 -12.71 16.08
N SER A 20 4.01 -11.95 17.13
CA SER A 20 4.38 -10.53 17.00
C SER A 20 5.62 -10.36 16.12
N LYS A 21 6.63 -11.23 16.31
CA LYS A 21 7.83 -11.24 15.47
C LYS A 21 7.50 -11.50 13.99
N ASP A 22 6.72 -12.54 13.71
CA ASP A 22 6.32 -12.91 12.34
C ASP A 22 5.52 -11.78 11.66
N ILE A 23 4.62 -11.13 12.40
CA ILE A 23 3.87 -9.98 11.89
C ILE A 23 4.81 -8.81 11.57
N CYS A 24 5.78 -8.49 12.45
CA CYS A 24 6.76 -7.44 12.19
C CYS A 24 7.59 -7.72 10.92
N GLU A 25 7.99 -8.96 10.66
CA GLU A 25 8.70 -9.35 9.43
C GLU A 25 7.83 -9.12 8.17
N HIS A 26 6.52 -9.36 8.26
CA HIS A 26 5.58 -9.02 7.18
C HIS A 26 5.46 -7.50 6.98
N LEU A 27 5.38 -6.72 8.06
CA LEU A 27 5.32 -5.25 7.98
C LEU A 27 6.59 -4.67 7.34
N ASP A 28 7.77 -5.20 7.68
CA ASP A 28 9.05 -4.81 7.06
C ASP A 28 9.04 -5.10 5.55
N THR A 29 8.43 -6.22 5.15
CA THR A 29 8.30 -6.59 3.73
C THR A 29 7.40 -5.62 2.97
N VAL A 30 6.27 -5.21 3.57
CA VAL A 30 5.36 -4.21 2.99
C VAL A 30 6.08 -2.87 2.82
N GLU A 31 6.74 -2.40 3.88
CA GLU A 31 7.48 -1.12 3.88
C GLU A 31 8.59 -1.09 2.82
N LYS A 32 9.35 -2.19 2.71
CA LYS A 32 10.34 -2.35 1.64
C LYS A 32 9.70 -2.30 0.25
N GLY A 33 8.60 -3.00 0.04
CA GLY A 33 7.85 -2.98 -1.22
C GLY A 33 7.36 -1.58 -1.59
N CYS A 34 6.82 -0.83 -0.62
CA CYS A 34 6.45 0.58 -0.80
C CYS A 34 7.65 1.42 -1.26
N GLY A 35 8.82 1.22 -0.65
CA GLY A 35 10.06 1.89 -1.05
C GLY A 35 10.46 1.61 -2.49
N GLU A 36 10.50 0.32 -2.88
CA GLU A 36 10.84 -0.10 -4.24
C GLU A 36 9.85 0.47 -5.28
N ILE A 37 8.56 0.53 -4.96
CA ILE A 37 7.55 1.14 -5.84
C ILE A 37 7.81 2.64 -6.01
N ARG A 38 8.10 3.36 -4.91
CA ARG A 38 8.39 4.80 -4.95
C ARG A 38 9.60 5.13 -5.81
N GLU A 39 10.65 4.33 -5.74
CA GLU A 39 11.86 4.52 -6.56
C GLU A 39 11.56 4.39 -8.06
N ARG A 40 10.64 3.50 -8.43
CA ARG A 40 10.28 3.23 -9.84
C ARG A 40 9.19 4.17 -10.37
N LEU A 41 8.46 4.84 -9.48
CA LEU A 41 7.29 5.64 -9.82
C LEU A 41 7.60 6.77 -10.83
N PRO A 42 8.68 7.57 -10.68
CA PRO A 42 8.97 8.65 -11.63
C PRO A 42 9.23 8.13 -13.05
N GLU A 43 9.97 7.04 -13.19
CA GLU A 43 10.26 6.44 -14.49
C GLU A 43 9.01 5.81 -15.10
N ALA A 44 8.24 5.05 -14.31
CA ALA A 44 6.98 4.46 -14.75
C ALA A 44 6.00 5.53 -15.28
N ARG A 45 5.87 6.66 -14.58
CA ARG A 45 5.05 7.81 -15.02
C ARG A 45 5.54 8.35 -16.36
N ARG A 46 6.84 8.62 -16.50
CA ARG A 46 7.42 9.14 -17.75
C ARG A 46 7.11 8.22 -18.93
N LEU A 47 7.38 6.92 -18.78
CA LEU A 47 7.14 5.91 -19.82
C LEU A 47 5.65 5.79 -20.19
N LEU A 48 4.77 5.87 -19.19
CA LEU A 48 3.33 5.82 -19.41
C LEU A 48 2.85 7.06 -20.18
N THR A 49 3.30 8.27 -19.81
CA THR A 49 2.97 9.51 -20.50
C THR A 49 3.46 9.49 -21.95
N GLU A 50 4.70 9.05 -22.20
CA GLU A 50 5.26 8.90 -23.55
C GLU A 50 4.41 7.96 -24.41
N ARG A 51 4.11 6.77 -23.88
CA ARG A 51 3.26 5.77 -24.58
C ARG A 51 1.85 6.29 -24.85
N MET A 52 1.24 6.99 -23.90
CA MET A 52 -0.09 7.59 -24.09
C MET A 52 -0.06 8.66 -25.18
N ARG A 53 0.95 9.53 -25.18
CA ARG A 53 1.11 10.57 -26.20
C ARG A 53 1.27 9.96 -27.60
N GLU A 54 2.14 8.98 -27.75
CA GLU A 54 2.33 8.25 -29.01
C GLU A 54 1.01 7.64 -29.50
N ARG A 55 0.29 6.96 -28.60
CA ARG A 55 -0.98 6.31 -28.93
C ARG A 55 -2.06 7.30 -29.37
N ILE A 56 -2.12 8.47 -28.73
CA ILE A 56 -3.07 9.52 -29.10
C ILE A 56 -2.72 10.08 -30.49
N LEU A 57 -1.44 10.36 -30.76
CA LEU A 57 -0.99 10.85 -32.07
C LEU A 57 -1.26 9.83 -33.19
N GLU A 58 -1.13 8.52 -32.93
CA GLU A 58 -1.53 7.47 -33.87
C GLU A 58 -3.02 7.50 -34.18
N ILE A 59 -3.88 7.61 -33.16
CA ILE A 59 -5.33 7.60 -33.31
C ILE A 59 -5.83 8.87 -34.00
N ALA A 60 -5.21 10.00 -33.71
CA ALA A 60 -5.63 11.31 -34.18
C ALA A 60 -5.14 11.65 -35.61
N GLN A 61 -4.47 10.72 -36.31
CA GLN A 61 -4.04 10.97 -37.69
C GLN A 61 -5.23 11.41 -38.57
N GLY A 62 -5.18 12.66 -39.04
CA GLY A 62 -6.22 13.25 -39.89
C GLY A 62 -7.36 13.97 -39.16
N VAL A 63 -7.29 14.10 -37.82
CA VAL A 63 -8.24 14.85 -37.00
C VAL A 63 -7.60 16.16 -36.53
N ASP A 64 -8.31 17.28 -36.69
CA ASP A 64 -7.88 18.55 -36.10
C ASP A 64 -8.07 18.48 -34.58
N MET A 65 -6.95 18.40 -33.85
CA MET A 65 -6.95 18.24 -32.39
C MET A 65 -6.87 19.59 -31.70
N ASP A 66 -7.75 19.79 -30.71
CA ASP A 66 -7.60 20.86 -29.74
C ASP A 66 -6.51 20.46 -28.72
N GLU A 67 -5.34 21.06 -28.85
CA GLU A 67 -4.18 20.80 -27.97
C GLU A 67 -4.51 21.11 -26.49
N GLY A 68 -5.32 22.14 -26.21
CA GLY A 68 -5.70 22.50 -24.85
C GLY A 68 -6.57 21.44 -24.20
N ARG A 69 -7.50 20.84 -24.97
CA ARG A 69 -8.28 19.70 -24.49
C ARG A 69 -7.43 18.45 -24.29
N LEU A 70 -6.48 18.19 -25.19
CA LEU A 70 -5.55 17.07 -25.06
C LEU A 70 -4.71 17.17 -23.78
N GLU A 71 -4.14 18.35 -23.50
CA GLU A 71 -3.38 18.59 -22.27
C GLU A 71 -4.22 18.35 -21.02
N GLN A 72 -5.47 18.83 -21.00
CA GLN A 72 -6.37 18.65 -19.86
C GLN A 72 -6.72 17.17 -19.61
N GLU A 73 -7.01 16.41 -20.66
CA GLU A 73 -7.28 14.97 -20.54
C GLU A 73 -6.04 14.18 -20.07
N MET A 74 -4.85 14.57 -20.52
CA MET A 74 -3.60 13.95 -20.06
C MET A 74 -3.35 14.22 -18.57
N ILE A 75 -3.65 15.42 -18.08
CA ILE A 75 -3.57 15.75 -16.65
C ILE A 75 -4.53 14.87 -15.85
N TYR A 76 -5.78 14.76 -16.29
CA TYR A 76 -6.80 13.96 -15.60
C TYR A 76 -6.47 12.47 -15.59
N ALA A 77 -5.93 11.94 -16.68
CA ALA A 77 -5.45 10.56 -16.75
C ALA A 77 -4.26 10.33 -15.80
N ALA A 78 -3.33 11.29 -15.72
CA ALA A 78 -2.19 11.21 -14.81
C ALA A 78 -2.61 11.23 -13.34
N GLU A 79 -3.58 12.08 -12.96
CA GLU A 79 -4.13 12.09 -11.59
C GLU A 79 -4.81 10.76 -11.24
N ARG A 80 -5.55 10.15 -12.18
CA ARG A 80 -6.21 8.85 -11.94
C ARG A 80 -5.22 7.70 -11.75
N GLY A 81 -4.08 7.75 -12.44
CA GLY A 81 -3.01 6.75 -12.32
C GLY A 81 -2.05 7.01 -11.15
N ASP A 82 -2.22 8.10 -10.40
CA ASP A 82 -1.37 8.41 -9.26
C ASP A 82 -1.66 7.46 -8.09
N ILE A 83 -0.63 6.76 -7.62
CA ILE A 83 -0.66 5.84 -6.46
C ILE A 83 0.02 6.40 -5.21
N SER A 84 0.44 7.67 -5.24
CA SER A 84 1.23 8.27 -4.15
C SER A 84 0.44 8.38 -2.85
N GLU A 85 -0.87 8.63 -2.97
CA GLU A 85 -1.76 8.70 -1.81
C GLU A 85 -1.91 7.34 -1.15
N GLU A 86 -2.15 6.29 -1.94
CA GLU A 86 -2.25 4.90 -1.48
C GLU A 86 -0.96 4.46 -0.77
N LEU A 87 0.22 4.78 -1.33
CA LEU A 87 1.51 4.50 -0.69
C LEU A 87 1.68 5.23 0.64
N SER A 88 1.20 6.47 0.75
CA SER A 88 1.24 7.24 2.00
C SER A 88 0.29 6.66 3.05
N ARG A 89 -0.93 6.26 2.64
CA ARG A 89 -1.89 5.60 3.52
C ARG A 89 -1.36 4.26 4.02
N LEU A 90 -0.74 3.47 3.14
CA LEU A 90 -0.17 2.18 3.51
C LEU A 90 0.95 2.32 4.55
N ASP A 91 1.84 3.29 4.41
CA ASP A 91 2.86 3.60 5.44
C ASP A 91 2.21 3.98 6.78
N SER A 92 1.17 4.82 6.75
CA SER A 92 0.47 5.21 7.97
C SER A 92 -0.16 4.00 8.67
N HIS A 93 -0.74 3.07 7.90
CA HIS A 93 -1.28 1.84 8.46
C HIS A 93 -0.20 0.93 9.05
N VAL A 94 0.97 0.81 8.39
CA VAL A 94 2.12 0.06 8.93
C VAL A 94 2.56 0.63 10.28
N VAL A 95 2.71 1.95 10.39
CA VAL A 95 3.08 2.61 11.65
C VAL A 95 2.04 2.34 12.74
N GLN A 96 0.75 2.55 12.44
CA GLN A 96 -0.33 2.27 13.39
C GLN A 96 -0.38 0.80 13.82
N PHE A 97 -0.06 -0.13 12.91
CA PHE A 97 -0.01 -1.56 13.23
C PHE A 97 1.08 -1.85 14.26
N ARG A 98 2.30 -1.30 14.07
CA ARG A 98 3.41 -1.48 15.01
C ARG A 98 3.10 -0.88 16.38
N GLU A 99 2.55 0.33 16.43
CA GLU A 99 2.13 0.97 17.69
C GLU A 99 1.10 0.12 18.45
N MET A 100 0.17 -0.54 17.74
CA MET A 100 -0.81 -1.43 18.38
C MET A 100 -0.18 -2.69 18.96
N LEU A 101 0.85 -3.25 18.31
CA LEU A 101 1.56 -4.44 18.82
C LEU A 101 2.33 -4.17 20.11
N GLU A 102 2.77 -2.93 20.32
CA GLU A 102 3.46 -2.51 21.56
C GLU A 102 2.49 -2.14 22.69
N GLY A 103 1.21 -1.95 22.36
CA GLY A 103 0.18 -1.54 23.32
C GLY A 103 -0.31 -2.65 24.24
N GLU A 104 -0.97 -2.25 25.33
CA GLU A 104 -1.63 -3.18 26.26
C GLU A 104 -3.10 -3.41 25.89
N GLY A 105 -3.57 -4.64 26.16
CA GLY A 105 -4.97 -5.02 26.02
C GLY A 105 -5.32 -5.70 24.69
N PRO A 106 -6.61 -6.00 24.46
CA PRO A 106 -7.03 -6.74 23.28
C PRO A 106 -7.01 -5.87 22.02
N ILE A 107 -6.13 -6.20 21.07
CA ILE A 107 -5.92 -5.46 19.82
C ILE A 107 -6.48 -6.16 18.57
N GLY A 108 -6.87 -7.43 18.67
CA GLY A 108 -7.19 -8.28 17.51
C GLY A 108 -8.22 -7.69 16.52
N ARG A 109 -9.32 -7.09 17.01
CA ARG A 109 -10.31 -6.46 16.10
C ARG A 109 -9.78 -5.23 15.39
N LYS A 110 -8.90 -4.46 16.03
CA LYS A 110 -8.29 -3.27 15.43
C LYS A 110 -7.25 -3.67 14.37
N LEU A 111 -6.47 -4.71 14.65
CA LEU A 111 -5.52 -5.27 13.69
C LEU A 111 -6.23 -5.88 12.47
N ASP A 112 -7.38 -6.54 12.66
CA ASP A 112 -8.20 -7.03 11.54
C ASP A 112 -8.66 -5.90 10.62
N PHE A 113 -9.18 -4.81 11.22
CA PHE A 113 -9.54 -3.60 10.46
C PHE A 113 -8.35 -3.00 9.70
N LEU A 114 -7.20 -2.81 10.37
CA LEU A 114 -6.00 -2.28 9.72
C LEU A 114 -5.52 -3.19 8.58
N THR A 115 -5.56 -4.50 8.75
CA THR A 115 -5.19 -5.47 7.71
C THR A 115 -6.09 -5.34 6.48
N GLN A 116 -7.40 -5.12 6.68
CA GLN A 116 -8.34 -4.90 5.58
C GLN A 116 -8.06 -3.59 4.83
N GLU A 117 -7.81 -2.50 5.55
CA GLU A 117 -7.44 -1.23 4.91
C GLU A 117 -6.11 -1.33 4.16
N MET A 118 -5.08 -1.95 4.76
CA MET A 118 -3.81 -2.21 4.08
C MET A 118 -4.00 -3.02 2.79
N ASN A 119 -4.86 -4.06 2.82
CA ASN A 119 -5.16 -4.85 1.63
C ASN A 119 -5.87 -4.02 0.56
N ARG A 120 -6.79 -3.14 0.95
CA ARG A 120 -7.48 -2.22 0.03
C ARG A 120 -6.52 -1.27 -0.67
N GLU A 121 -5.57 -0.68 0.06
CA GLU A 121 -4.54 0.18 -0.53
C GLU A 121 -3.64 -0.60 -1.51
N ALA A 122 -3.17 -1.78 -1.10
CA ALA A 122 -2.35 -2.64 -1.94
C ALA A 122 -3.06 -3.05 -3.26
N ASN A 123 -4.35 -3.39 -3.19
CA ASN A 123 -5.14 -3.69 -4.39
C ASN A 123 -5.30 -2.46 -5.29
N THR A 124 -5.50 -1.28 -4.70
CA THR A 124 -5.63 -0.03 -5.46
C THR A 124 -4.33 0.28 -6.20
N ILE A 125 -3.18 0.16 -5.52
CA ILE A 125 -1.84 0.28 -6.10
C ILE A 125 -1.65 -0.70 -7.25
N SER A 126 -2.05 -1.97 -7.09
CA SER A 126 -1.88 -2.98 -8.12
C SER A 126 -2.81 -2.81 -9.32
N SER A 127 -3.94 -2.12 -9.15
CA SER A 127 -4.95 -1.94 -10.19
C SER A 127 -4.74 -0.71 -11.07
N LYS A 128 -3.93 0.23 -10.61
CA LYS A 128 -3.54 1.47 -11.30
C LYS A 128 -2.24 1.23 -12.08
#